data_AF-A0A2W6S584-F1
#
_entry.id   AF-A0A2W6S584-F1
#
_cell.length_a   1.000
_cell.length_b   1.000
_cell.length_c   1.000
_cell.angle_alpha   90.00
_cell.angle_beta   90.00
_cell.angle_gamma   90.00
#
_symmetry.space_group_name_H-M   'P 1'
#
loop_
_entity.id
_entity.type
_entity.pdbx_description
1 polymer ?
#
loop_
_entity_poly.entity_id
_entity_poly.type
_entity_poly.pdbx_seq_one_letter_code
_entity_poly.pdbx_strand_id
1 'polypeptide(L)'
;MRRPAILTTMMLAPCLIAASGPQSIGQFGRWGAFRAADGASCYAIAQPSRSGREDGAYLTISSWPARRLVRQIHVRFRGVPADGAVLSIGERRFPLATNSADGWPASPADGRRIARLVREGGTLRITARIGGRRISDTYALAGAPSAIDAADLACLRER
;
A
#
# COMPACT_ATOMS: atom_id res chain seq x y z
N MET A 1 -33.98 30.21 58.81
CA MET A 1 -32.68 29.72 58.32
C MET A 1 -32.92 28.97 57.01
N ARG A 2 -32.49 29.50 55.86
CA ARG A 2 -32.71 28.92 54.52
C ARG A 2 -31.39 28.31 54.03
N ARG A 3 -31.36 27.00 53.78
CA ARG A 3 -30.18 26.28 53.24
C ARG A 3 -30.16 26.41 51.72
N PRO A 4 -29.06 26.82 51.07
CA PRO A 4 -28.99 26.89 49.62
C PRO A 4 -28.77 25.49 49.03
N ALA A 5 -29.54 25.15 48.00
CA ALA A 5 -29.36 23.94 47.22
C ALA A 5 -28.22 24.17 46.20
N ILE A 6 -27.17 23.36 46.29
CA ILE A 6 -26.04 23.38 45.35
C ILE A 6 -26.42 22.50 44.16
N LEU A 7 -26.64 23.12 42.99
CA LEU A 7 -26.79 22.43 41.72
C LEU A 7 -25.40 22.03 41.20
N THR A 8 -25.09 20.74 41.21
CA THR A 8 -23.87 20.19 40.63
C THR A 8 -24.07 19.99 39.13
N THR A 9 -23.57 20.92 38.31
CA THR A 9 -23.55 20.78 36.84
C THR A 9 -22.47 19.77 36.44
N MET A 10 -22.89 18.58 36.02
CA MET A 10 -22.03 17.52 35.49
C MET A 10 -21.54 17.92 34.09
N MET A 11 -20.26 18.32 34.00
CA MET A 11 -19.59 18.68 32.75
C MET A 11 -19.26 17.38 31.99
N LEU A 12 -19.97 17.10 30.90
CA LEU A 12 -19.60 16.03 29.97
C LEU A 12 -18.36 16.47 29.17
N ALA A 13 -17.19 15.95 29.53
CA ALA A 13 -15.97 16.10 28.75
C ALA A 13 -16.05 15.19 27.49
N PRO A 14 -15.96 15.73 26.27
CA PRO A 14 -15.92 14.92 25.06
C PRO A 14 -14.59 14.16 25.00
N CYS A 15 -14.67 12.83 25.01
CA CYS A 15 -13.52 11.96 24.79
C CYS A 15 -13.16 12.00 23.29
N LEU A 16 -12.11 12.75 22.94
CA LEU A 16 -11.54 12.75 21.59
C LEU A 16 -10.77 11.43 21.38
N ILE A 17 -11.43 10.45 20.76
CA ILE A 17 -10.76 9.24 20.28
C ILE A 17 -9.97 9.64 19.03
N ALA A 18 -8.64 9.71 19.14
CA ALA A 18 -7.79 9.86 17.97
C ALA A 18 -7.90 8.59 17.11
N ALA A 19 -8.45 8.72 15.90
CA ALA A 19 -8.41 7.65 14.92
C ALA A 19 -6.95 7.44 14.49
N SER A 20 -6.34 6.34 14.93
CA SER A 20 -5.00 5.91 14.51
C SER A 20 -5.08 5.30 13.10
N GLY A 21 -5.19 6.17 12.09
CA GLY A 21 -5.01 5.81 10.69
C GLY A 21 -3.54 5.86 10.26
N PRO A 22 -3.17 5.33 9.08
CA PRO A 22 -1.83 5.51 8.53
C PRO A 22 -1.48 6.99 8.39
N GLN A 23 -0.27 7.37 8.80
CA GLN A 23 0.22 8.73 8.65
C GLN A 23 0.66 8.97 7.20
N SER A 24 0.11 9.99 6.56
CA SER A 24 0.54 10.43 5.23
C SER A 24 1.91 11.11 5.29
N ILE A 25 2.84 10.66 4.43
CA ILE A 25 4.17 11.25 4.27
C ILE A 25 4.20 12.18 3.05
N GLY A 26 3.50 11.82 1.98
CA GLY A 26 3.41 12.65 0.78
C GLY A 26 2.78 11.95 -0.41
N GLN A 27 2.50 12.72 -1.45
CA GLN A 27 1.94 12.27 -2.73
C GLN A 27 2.92 12.62 -3.87
N PHE A 28 3.23 11.63 -4.70
CA PHE A 28 4.20 11.72 -5.79
C PHE A 28 3.58 11.17 -7.07
N GLY A 29 2.95 12.05 -7.86
CA GLY A 29 2.15 11.62 -9.01
C GLY A 29 0.99 10.73 -8.54
N ARG A 30 0.93 9.48 -9.01
CA ARG A 30 -0.10 8.50 -8.58
C ARG A 30 0.30 7.65 -7.37
N TRP A 31 1.48 7.88 -6.81
CA TRP A 31 2.01 7.12 -5.69
C TRP A 31 1.94 7.91 -4.39
N GLY A 32 1.26 7.36 -3.38
CA GLY A 32 1.29 7.89 -2.02
C GLY A 32 2.35 7.20 -1.18
N ALA A 33 2.92 7.91 -0.21
CA ALA A 33 3.85 7.39 0.79
C ALA A 33 3.23 7.53 2.18
N PHE A 34 3.28 6.46 2.97
CA PHE A 34 2.64 6.39 4.29
C PHE A 34 3.51 5.67 5.31
N ARG A 35 3.29 5.98 6.59
CA ARG A 35 3.66 5.13 7.74
C ARG A 35 2.41 4.42 8.24
N ALA A 36 2.50 3.12 8.46
CA ALA A 36 1.39 2.33 9.01
C ALA A 36 1.02 2.83 10.41
N ALA A 37 -0.26 2.71 10.76
CA ALA A 37 -0.81 3.21 12.02
C ALA A 37 -0.15 2.58 13.27
N ASP A 38 0.24 1.30 13.16
CA ASP A 38 0.95 0.55 14.20
C ASP A 38 2.45 0.92 14.28
N GLY A 39 2.93 1.81 13.40
CA GLY A 39 4.33 2.20 13.29
C GLY A 39 5.26 1.10 12.77
N ALA A 40 4.75 -0.08 12.42
CA ALA A 40 5.56 -1.26 12.12
C ALA A 40 6.14 -1.25 10.69
N SER A 41 5.52 -0.50 9.77
CA SER A 41 5.97 -0.38 8.39
C SER A 41 5.80 1.01 7.80
N CYS A 42 6.56 1.28 6.75
CA CYS A 42 6.35 2.40 5.85
C CYS A 42 6.20 1.86 4.43
N TYR A 43 5.35 2.46 3.63
CA TYR A 43 5.03 1.92 2.32
C TYR A 43 4.70 3.01 1.30
N ALA A 44 5.08 2.73 0.06
CA ALA A 44 4.57 3.42 -1.12
C ALA A 44 3.39 2.62 -1.68
N ILE A 45 2.32 3.29 -2.11
CA ILE A 45 1.09 2.67 -2.62
C ILE A 45 0.61 3.38 -3.88
N ALA A 46 0.11 2.62 -4.85
CA ALA A 46 -0.58 3.16 -6.02
C ALA A 46 -1.77 2.29 -6.42
N GLN A 47 -2.81 2.94 -6.91
CA GLN A 47 -3.90 2.31 -7.65
C GLN A 47 -3.57 2.26 -9.15
N PRO A 48 -4.16 1.31 -9.90
CA PRO A 48 -3.95 1.25 -11.34
C PRO A 48 -4.42 2.53 -12.02
N SER A 49 -3.59 3.06 -12.92
CA SER A 49 -3.86 4.21 -13.77
C SER A 49 -4.86 3.93 -14.89
N ARG A 50 -4.94 2.68 -15.33
CA ARG A 50 -5.96 2.18 -16.25
C ARG A 50 -6.44 0.83 -15.75
N SER A 51 -7.74 0.74 -15.56
CA SER A 51 -8.43 -0.35 -14.92
C SER A 51 -9.84 -0.38 -15.51
N GLY A 52 -10.34 -1.55 -15.93
CA GLY A 52 -11.68 -1.66 -16.54
C GLY A 52 -12.85 -1.44 -15.58
N ARG A 53 -12.57 -1.23 -14.29
CA ARG A 53 -13.54 -0.97 -13.21
C ARG A 53 -12.76 -0.43 -11.99
N GLU A 54 -13.02 0.79 -11.55
CA GLU A 54 -12.63 1.27 -10.22
C GLU A 54 -13.49 0.43 -9.24
N ASP A 55 -12.95 -0.44 -8.38
CA ASP A 55 -12.26 -0.09 -7.14
C ASP A 55 -11.57 -1.34 -6.54
N GLY A 56 -10.61 -1.10 -5.64
CA GLY A 56 -10.08 -2.11 -4.70
C GLY A 56 -8.71 -2.73 -5.04
N ALA A 57 -8.21 -2.56 -6.27
CA ALA A 57 -6.87 -3.03 -6.63
C ALA A 57 -5.79 -1.99 -6.29
N TYR A 58 -4.67 -2.44 -5.72
CA TYR A 58 -3.52 -1.59 -5.45
C TYR A 58 -2.21 -2.38 -5.44
N LEU A 59 -1.11 -1.67 -5.64
CA LEU A 59 0.26 -2.16 -5.52
C LEU A 59 0.93 -1.39 -4.38
N THR A 60 1.52 -2.13 -3.44
CA THR A 60 2.30 -1.60 -2.33
C THR A 60 3.75 -2.08 -2.39
N ILE A 61 4.66 -1.18 -2.01
CA ILE A 61 6.09 -1.46 -1.81
C ILE A 61 6.43 -1.03 -0.39
N SER A 62 6.66 -1.99 0.50
CA SER A 62 6.75 -1.75 1.95
C SER A 62 8.12 -2.08 2.53
N SER A 63 8.49 -1.35 3.57
CA SER A 63 9.66 -1.59 4.40
C SER A 63 9.23 -1.81 5.85
N TRP A 64 9.79 -2.85 6.48
CA TRP A 64 9.51 -3.31 7.85
C TRP A 64 10.82 -3.33 8.64
N PRO A 65 11.22 -2.22 9.28
CA PRO A 65 12.54 -2.07 9.89
C PRO A 65 12.82 -3.10 11.00
N ALA A 66 11.83 -3.41 11.84
CA ALA A 66 11.97 -4.38 12.93
C ALA A 66 12.23 -5.81 12.41
N ARG A 67 11.67 -6.14 11.24
CA ARG A 67 11.81 -7.46 10.59
C ARG A 67 12.97 -7.53 9.60
N ARG A 68 13.71 -6.42 9.41
CA ARG A 68 14.78 -6.29 8.40
C ARG A 68 14.32 -6.64 6.97
N LEU A 69 13.05 -6.40 6.67
CA LEU A 69 12.49 -6.59 5.33
C LEU A 69 12.36 -5.23 4.65
N VAL A 70 12.87 -5.10 3.44
CA VAL A 70 12.79 -3.86 2.65
C VAL A 70 12.21 -4.16 1.28
N ARG A 71 11.54 -3.17 0.68
CA ARG A 71 11.04 -3.26 -0.70
C ARG A 71 10.16 -4.51 -0.95
N GLN A 72 9.33 -4.85 0.03
CA GLN A 72 8.40 -5.96 -0.07
C GLN A 72 7.26 -5.57 -0.99
N ILE A 73 7.13 -6.29 -2.10
CA ILE A 73 6.07 -6.08 -3.08
C ILE A 73 4.83 -6.84 -2.65
N HIS A 74 3.70 -6.15 -2.63
CA HIS A 74 2.39 -6.76 -2.39
C HIS A 74 1.36 -6.16 -3.34
N VAL A 75 0.51 -7.01 -3.90
CA VAL A 75 -0.54 -6.65 -4.84
C VAL A 75 -1.88 -7.07 -4.24
N ARG A 76 -2.80 -6.12 -4.12
CA ARG A 76 -4.21 -6.39 -3.92
C ARG A 76 -4.90 -6.42 -5.28
N PHE A 77 -5.53 -7.54 -5.60
CA PHE A 77 -6.39 -7.69 -6.76
C PHE A 77 -7.83 -7.26 -6.43
N ARG A 78 -8.58 -6.88 -7.47
CA ARG A 78 -10.01 -6.59 -7.40
C ARG A 78 -10.91 -7.82 -7.12
N GLY A 79 -10.31 -9.00 -6.95
CA GLY A 79 -11.00 -10.28 -6.77
C GLY A 79 -9.97 -11.43 -6.77
N VAL A 80 -10.43 -12.66 -6.53
CA VAL A 80 -9.55 -13.82 -6.40
C VAL A 80 -9.07 -14.31 -7.77
N PRO A 81 -7.75 -14.31 -8.05
CA PRO A 81 -7.19 -14.90 -9.26
C PRO A 81 -7.38 -16.42 -9.27
N ALA A 82 -7.84 -16.96 -10.40
CA ALA A 82 -8.10 -18.40 -10.52
C ALA A 82 -6.81 -19.21 -10.77
N ASP A 83 -5.87 -18.68 -11.57
CA ASP A 83 -4.64 -19.39 -11.98
C ASP A 83 -3.38 -18.58 -11.63
N GLY A 84 -3.41 -17.84 -10.51
CA GLY A 84 -2.38 -16.88 -10.16
C GLY A 84 -2.41 -15.61 -11.02
N ALA A 85 -1.31 -14.86 -10.99
CA ALA A 85 -1.17 -13.60 -11.71
C ALA A 85 0.24 -13.39 -12.25
N VAL A 86 0.38 -12.52 -13.24
CA VAL A 86 1.67 -12.15 -13.83
C VAL A 86 1.84 -10.64 -13.77
N LEU A 87 2.96 -10.20 -13.20
CA LEU A 87 3.43 -8.82 -13.23
C LEU A 87 4.44 -8.65 -14.36
N SER A 88 4.28 -7.62 -15.18
CA SER A 88 5.17 -7.31 -16.30
C SER A 88 5.66 -5.86 -16.25
N ILE A 89 6.95 -5.65 -16.53
CA ILE A 89 7.56 -4.33 -16.72
C ILE A 89 8.44 -4.42 -17.98
N GLY A 90 8.06 -3.70 -19.03
CA GLY A 90 8.59 -3.94 -20.37
C GLY A 90 8.40 -5.40 -20.79
N GLU A 91 9.47 -6.03 -21.30
CA GLU A 91 9.48 -7.44 -21.70
C GLU A 91 9.65 -8.42 -20.53
N ARG A 92 9.93 -7.93 -19.31
CA ARG A 92 10.18 -8.77 -18.15
C ARG A 92 8.86 -9.20 -17.52
N ARG A 93 8.70 -10.50 -17.28
CA ARG A 93 7.52 -11.11 -16.64
C ARG A 93 7.91 -11.80 -15.33
N PHE A 94 7.07 -11.64 -14.32
CA PHE A 94 7.26 -12.21 -13.00
C PHE A 94 5.95 -12.88 -12.56
N PRO A 95 5.94 -14.20 -12.32
CA PRO A 95 4.78 -14.86 -11.74
C PRO A 95 4.59 -14.38 -10.30
N LEU A 96 3.33 -14.21 -9.91
CA LEU A 96 2.94 -13.87 -8.55
C LEU A 96 2.31 -15.09 -7.90
N ALA A 97 2.78 -15.43 -6.70
CA ALA A 97 2.08 -16.32 -5.81
C ALA A 97 0.86 -15.58 -5.25
N THR A 98 -0.30 -16.22 -5.27
CA THR A 98 -1.58 -15.59 -4.88
C THR A 98 -2.22 -16.34 -3.72
N ASN A 99 -2.78 -15.59 -2.78
CA ASN A 99 -3.66 -16.11 -1.74
C ASN A 99 -4.89 -15.22 -1.66
N SER A 100 -6.08 -15.77 -1.87
CA SER A 100 -7.31 -14.98 -1.97
C SER A 100 -7.17 -13.87 -3.01
N ALA A 101 -7.40 -12.61 -2.64
CA ALA A 101 -7.23 -11.46 -3.54
C ALA A 101 -5.89 -10.75 -3.32
N ASP A 102 -4.90 -11.41 -2.74
CA ASP A 102 -3.57 -10.86 -2.46
C ASP A 102 -2.48 -11.63 -3.22
N GLY A 103 -1.39 -10.96 -3.57
CA GLY A 103 -0.31 -11.54 -4.33
C GLY A 103 1.07 -10.96 -4.05
N TRP A 104 2.09 -11.81 -4.20
CA TRP A 104 3.50 -11.49 -3.96
C TRP A 104 4.37 -12.08 -5.06
N PRO A 105 5.56 -11.52 -5.32
CA PRO A 105 6.54 -12.16 -6.20
C PRO A 105 6.82 -13.60 -5.75
N ALA A 106 6.95 -14.52 -6.71
CA ALA A 106 7.19 -15.94 -6.41
C ALA A 106 8.49 -16.20 -5.62
N SER A 107 9.46 -15.28 -5.67
CA SER A 107 10.69 -15.36 -4.89
C SER A 107 11.17 -13.99 -4.37
N PRO A 108 11.99 -13.96 -3.30
CA PRO A 108 12.63 -12.73 -2.85
C PRO A 108 13.54 -12.09 -3.91
N ALA A 109 14.14 -12.90 -4.79
CA ALA A 109 14.96 -12.42 -5.89
C ALA A 109 14.12 -11.66 -6.92
N ASP A 110 12.93 -12.16 -7.24
CA ASP A 110 11.98 -11.49 -8.12
C ASP A 110 11.48 -10.19 -7.49
N GLY A 111 11.17 -10.19 -6.20
CA GLY A 111 10.79 -8.97 -5.48
C GLY A 111 11.86 -7.87 -5.59
N ARG A 112 13.15 -8.21 -5.41
CA ARG A 112 14.26 -7.25 -5.59
C ARG A 112 14.39 -6.75 -7.03
N ARG A 113 14.22 -7.64 -8.02
CA ARG A 113 14.26 -7.27 -9.45
C ARG A 113 13.11 -6.34 -9.81
N ILE A 114 11.89 -6.65 -9.37
CA ILE A 114 10.70 -5.81 -9.55
C ILE A 114 10.91 -4.44 -8.91
N ALA A 115 11.35 -4.39 -7.65
CA ALA A 115 11.58 -3.12 -6.96
C ALA A 115 12.62 -2.24 -7.68
N ARG A 116 13.68 -2.84 -8.23
CA ARG A 116 14.65 -2.10 -9.05
C ARG A 116 14.02 -1.55 -10.33
N LEU A 117 13.31 -2.39 -11.08
CA LEU A 117 12.63 -1.97 -12.32
C LEU A 117 11.57 -0.89 -12.08
N VAL A 118 10.85 -0.96 -10.95
CA VAL A 118 9.90 0.11 -10.55
C VAL A 118 10.61 1.45 -10.39
N ARG A 119 11.83 1.45 -9.84
CA ARG A 119 12.63 2.67 -9.69
C ARG A 119 13.16 3.23 -11.02
N GLU A 120 13.31 2.38 -12.03
CA GLU A 120 13.72 2.78 -13.39
C GLU A 120 12.59 3.52 -14.14
N GLY A 121 11.32 3.39 -13.70
CA GLY A 121 10.18 4.13 -14.23
C GLY A 121 9.42 3.41 -15.36
N GLY A 122 8.59 4.16 -16.10
CA GLY A 122 7.74 3.62 -17.17
C GLY A 122 6.37 3.11 -16.67
N THR A 123 5.97 1.92 -17.12
CA THR A 123 4.68 1.31 -16.77
C THR A 123 4.83 -0.13 -16.32
N LEU A 124 4.05 -0.51 -15.31
CA LEU A 124 3.92 -1.88 -14.83
C LEU A 124 2.51 -2.37 -15.15
N ARG A 125 2.39 -3.62 -15.61
CA ARG A 125 1.10 -4.26 -15.88
C ARG A 125 0.94 -5.53 -15.08
N ILE A 126 -0.23 -5.73 -14.50
CA ILE A 126 -0.60 -6.97 -13.79
C ILE A 126 -1.77 -7.60 -14.52
N THR A 127 -1.61 -8.86 -14.92
CA THR A 127 -2.68 -9.64 -15.57
C THR A 127 -3.04 -10.86 -14.75
N ALA A 128 -4.33 -11.14 -14.64
CA ALA A 128 -4.87 -12.30 -13.95
C ALA A 128 -6.21 -12.72 -14.58
N ARG A 129 -6.69 -13.92 -14.24
CA ARG A 129 -8.05 -14.38 -14.58
C ARG A 129 -8.91 -14.36 -13.32
N ILE A 130 -9.97 -13.56 -13.30
CA ILE A 130 -10.86 -13.38 -12.14
C ILE A 130 -12.30 -13.57 -12.62
N GLY A 131 -13.05 -14.47 -11.98
CA GLY A 131 -14.45 -14.74 -12.34
C GLY A 131 -14.66 -15.10 -13.82
N GLY A 132 -13.72 -15.87 -14.41
CA GLY A 132 -13.75 -16.24 -15.82
C GLY A 132 -13.29 -15.16 -16.81
N ARG A 133 -13.01 -13.94 -16.36
CA ARG A 133 -12.56 -12.82 -17.22
C ARG A 133 -11.07 -12.54 -17.05
N ARG A 134 -10.40 -12.21 -18.15
CA ARG A 134 -9.02 -11.71 -18.11
C ARG A 134 -9.03 -10.24 -17.68
N ILE A 135 -8.27 -9.91 -16.66
CA ILE A 135 -8.05 -8.53 -16.20
C ILE A 135 -6.63 -8.08 -16.53
N SER A 136 -6.46 -6.76 -16.68
CA SER A 136 -5.19 -6.13 -16.98
C SER A 136 -5.14 -4.76 -16.30
N ASP A 137 -4.39 -4.68 -15.20
CA ASP A 137 -4.24 -3.49 -14.38
C ASP A 137 -2.91 -2.82 -14.72
N THR A 138 -2.96 -1.56 -15.16
CA THR A 138 -1.75 -0.83 -15.57
C THR A 138 -1.43 0.27 -14.56
N TYR A 139 -0.21 0.28 -14.03
CA TYR A 139 0.31 1.23 -13.07
C TYR A 139 1.35 2.12 -13.74
N ALA A 140 1.15 3.44 -13.68
CA ALA A 140 2.17 4.40 -14.05
C ALA A 140 3.26 4.40 -12.95
N LEU A 141 4.53 4.27 -13.33
CA LEU A 141 5.65 4.24 -12.38
C LEU A 141 6.25 5.63 -12.13
N ALA A 142 5.77 6.66 -12.84
CA ALA A 142 6.12 8.04 -12.55
C ALA A 142 5.73 8.39 -11.10
N GLY A 143 6.72 8.88 -10.33
CA GLY A 143 6.57 9.19 -8.90
C GLY A 143 6.80 8.01 -7.95
N ALA A 144 6.86 6.77 -8.44
CA ALA A 144 7.15 5.59 -7.61
C ALA A 144 8.50 5.68 -6.89
N PRO A 145 9.62 6.07 -7.55
CA PRO A 145 10.93 6.15 -6.88
C PRO A 145 10.90 7.11 -5.69
N SER A 146 10.33 8.30 -5.88
CA SER A 146 10.22 9.33 -4.83
C SER A 146 9.32 8.89 -3.68
N ALA A 147 8.18 8.23 -3.96
CA ALA A 147 7.31 7.71 -2.91
C ALA A 147 7.98 6.62 -2.08
N ILE A 148 8.72 5.71 -2.72
CA ILE A 148 9.49 4.66 -2.03
C ILE A 148 10.55 5.29 -1.14
N ASP A 149 11.32 6.24 -1.66
CA ASP A 149 12.38 6.89 -0.90
C ASP A 149 11.82 7.71 0.28
N ALA A 150 10.70 8.41 0.09
CA ALA A 150 10.02 9.14 1.15
C ALA A 150 9.52 8.20 2.26
N ALA A 151 8.92 7.07 1.90
CA ALA A 151 8.47 6.06 2.86
C ALA A 151 9.66 5.43 3.61
N ASP A 152 10.73 5.06 2.91
CA ASP A 152 11.93 4.50 3.53
C ASP A 152 12.56 5.50 4.52
N LEU A 153 12.66 6.78 4.16
CA LEU A 153 13.18 7.85 5.04
C LEU A 153 12.30 8.05 6.28
N ALA A 154 10.98 7.98 6.15
CA ALA A 154 10.06 8.09 7.28
C ALA A 154 10.30 6.99 8.33
N CYS A 155 10.67 5.78 7.89
CA CYS A 155 11.01 4.67 8.78
C CYS A 155 12.42 4.77 9.39
N LEU A 156 13.33 5.54 8.80
CA LEU A 156 14.68 5.75 9.31
C LEU A 156 14.75 6.82 10.40
N ARG A 157 13.95 7.89 10.29
CA ARG A 157 13.98 9.03 11.24
C ARG A 157 13.49 8.70 12.66
N GLU A 158 12.92 7.52 12.84
CA GLU A 158 12.26 7.07 14.07
C GLU A 158 13.02 5.92 14.75
N ARG A 159 14.24 5.62 14.27
CA ARG A 159 15.23 4.78 14.95
C ARG A 159 16.20 5.64 15.73
#